data_AF-A0A0N1BXC6-F1
#
_entry.id   AF-A0A0N1BXC6-F1
#
_cell.length_a   1.000
_cell.length_b   1.000
_cell.length_c   1.000
_cell.angle_alpha   90.00
_cell.angle_beta   90.00
_cell.angle_gamma   90.00
#
_symmetry.space_group_name_H-M   'P 1'
#
loop_
_entity.id
_entity.type
_entity.pdbx_description
1 polymer ?
#
loop_
_entity_poly.entity_id
_entity_poly.type
_entity_poly.pdbx_seq_one_letter_code
_entity_poly.pdbx_strand_id
1 'polypeptide(L)'
;MDTILPQTPEPVTAEQLRAARSLLRIAQRDLAARAGVPLPSLRRLEGVGGTAKVPPDIVRRTRQALEQAGAVFVAGGVQRQAMPERPLSYEEKLARVRAIQAEVKQLPILDPRPVEEMFADLYDENGLPR
;
A
#
# COMPACT_ATOMS: atom_id res chain seq x y z
N MET A 1 22.27 14.11 3.39
CA MET A 1 21.09 15.00 3.22
C MET A 1 19.91 14.21 3.71
N ASP A 2 19.43 14.51 4.92
CA ASP A 2 18.29 13.78 5.47
C ASP A 2 17.03 14.21 4.73
N THR A 3 16.48 13.30 3.93
CA THR A 3 15.15 13.48 3.34
C THR A 3 14.15 13.49 4.49
N ILE A 4 13.76 14.68 4.93
CA ILE A 4 12.67 14.87 5.88
C ILE A 4 11.39 14.37 5.20
N LEU A 5 11.05 13.11 5.46
CA LEU A 5 9.74 12.56 5.12
C LEU A 5 8.67 13.46 5.74
N PRO A 6 7.55 13.73 5.04
CA PRO A 6 6.51 14.62 5.55
C PRO A 6 6.03 14.15 6.92
N GLN A 7 6.14 15.01 7.93
CA GLN A 7 5.85 14.65 9.33
C GLN A 7 4.36 14.44 9.62
N THR A 8 3.49 14.71 8.64
CA THR A 8 2.11 14.25 8.61
C THR A 8 2.04 12.87 7.96
N PRO A 9 1.65 11.79 8.68
CA PRO A 9 1.51 10.48 8.08
C PRO A 9 0.41 10.48 7.02
N GLU A 10 0.74 10.02 5.81
CA GLU A 10 -0.17 9.90 4.66
C GLU A 10 -1.52 9.25 5.05
N PRO A 11 -2.67 9.75 4.54
CA PRO A 11 -3.98 9.22 4.89
C PRO A 11 -4.13 7.74 4.52
N VAL A 12 -4.52 6.93 5.50
CA VAL A 12 -4.74 5.48 5.34
C VAL A 12 -6.21 5.15 5.08
N THR A 13 -6.46 4.09 4.31
CA THR A 13 -7.80 3.56 4.05
C THR A 13 -8.22 2.47 5.05
N ALA A 14 -9.52 2.19 5.13
CA ALA A 14 -10.06 1.09 5.92
C ALA A 14 -9.50 -0.26 5.48
N GLU A 15 -9.35 -0.43 4.17
CA GLU A 15 -8.81 -1.61 3.51
C GLU A 15 -7.33 -1.81 3.85
N GLN A 16 -6.53 -0.73 3.90
CA GLN A 16 -5.13 -0.78 4.32
C GLN A 16 -4.96 -1.20 5.79
N LEU A 17 -5.77 -0.63 6.70
CA LEU A 17 -5.74 -1.01 8.12
C LEU A 17 -6.13 -2.50 8.30
N ARG A 18 -7.17 -2.96 7.58
CA ARG A 18 -7.59 -4.36 7.60
C ARG A 18 -6.51 -5.28 7.00
N ALA A 19 -5.84 -4.87 5.92
CA ALA A 19 -4.75 -5.61 5.29
C ALA A 19 -3.55 -5.74 6.23
N ALA A 20 -3.11 -4.64 6.86
CA ALA A 20 -2.05 -4.65 7.86
C ALA A 20 -2.38 -5.55 9.06
N ARG A 21 -3.62 -5.51 9.59
CA ARG A 21 -4.04 -6.45 10.65
C ARG A 21 -3.94 -7.91 10.20
N SER A 22 -4.34 -8.19 8.97
CA SER A 22 -4.33 -9.54 8.39
C SER A 22 -2.90 -10.05 8.17
N LEU A 23 -2.00 -9.18 7.70
CA LEU A 23 -0.56 -9.46 7.54
C LEU A 23 0.11 -9.82 8.87
N LEU A 24 -0.19 -9.05 9.93
CA LEU A 24 0.29 -9.32 11.29
C LEU A 24 -0.42 -10.51 11.98
N ARG A 25 -1.42 -11.13 11.33
CA ARG A 25 -2.26 -12.23 11.87
C ARG A 25 -2.97 -11.89 13.20
N ILE A 26 -3.26 -10.60 13.44
CA ILE A 26 -3.90 -10.14 14.68
C ILE A 26 -5.43 -10.28 14.58
N ALA A 27 -6.08 -10.80 15.62
CA ALA A 27 -7.54 -10.84 15.68
C ALA A 27 -8.12 -9.44 15.91
N GLN A 28 -9.29 -9.15 15.32
CA GLN A 28 -9.91 -7.82 15.41
C GLN A 28 -10.18 -7.39 16.87
N ARG A 29 -10.53 -8.32 17.77
CA ARG A 29 -10.70 -8.04 19.20
C ARG A 29 -9.40 -7.58 19.87
N ASP A 30 -8.28 -8.19 19.50
CA ASP A 30 -6.98 -7.91 20.10
C ASP A 30 -6.44 -6.57 19.58
N LEU A 31 -6.66 -6.25 18.30
CA LEU A 31 -6.35 -4.91 17.78
C LEU A 31 -7.21 -3.83 18.46
N ALA A 32 -8.49 -4.08 18.70
CA ALA A 32 -9.35 -3.14 19.44
C ALA A 32 -8.82 -2.86 20.86
N ALA A 33 -8.38 -3.92 21.57
CA ALA A 33 -7.76 -3.79 22.88
C ALA A 33 -6.42 -3.04 22.82
N ARG A 34 -5.51 -3.39 21.89
CA ARG A 34 -4.20 -2.73 21.70
C ARG A 34 -4.33 -1.25 21.36
N ALA A 35 -5.30 -0.88 20.52
CA ALA A 35 -5.57 0.51 20.14
C ALA A 35 -6.38 1.30 21.19
N GLY A 36 -6.90 0.65 22.24
CA GLY A 36 -7.77 1.28 23.23
C GLY A 36 -9.07 1.82 22.63
N VAL A 37 -9.63 1.14 21.61
CA VAL A 37 -10.86 1.56 20.91
C VAL A 37 -11.99 0.55 21.09
N PRO A 38 -13.26 0.98 21.15
CA PRO A 38 -14.38 0.04 21.23
C PRO A 38 -14.43 -0.90 20.01
N LEU A 39 -14.59 -2.21 20.24
CA LEU A 39 -14.72 -3.20 19.16
C LEU A 39 -15.82 -2.86 18.12
N PRO A 40 -17.00 -2.32 18.47
CA PRO A 40 -17.97 -1.85 17.48
C PRO A 40 -17.45 -0.72 16.58
N SER A 41 -16.58 0.15 17.11
CA SER A 41 -15.94 1.21 16.33
C SER A 41 -14.87 0.65 15.39
N LEU A 42 -14.05 -0.31 15.84
CA LEU A 42 -13.09 -0.97 14.95
C LEU A 42 -13.79 -1.78 13.84
N ARG A 43 -14.93 -2.42 14.14
CA ARG A 43 -15.78 -3.08 13.13
C ARG A 43 -16.29 -2.12 12.06
N ARG A 44 -16.70 -0.90 12.45
CA ARG A 44 -17.08 0.15 11.48
C ARG A 44 -15.88 0.65 10.69
N LEU A 45 -14.74 0.86 11.35
CA LEU A 45 -13.49 1.32 10.72
C LEU A 45 -12.95 0.34 9.69
N GLU A 46 -12.94 -0.96 9.97
CA GLU A 46 -12.47 -1.97 8.99
C GLU A 46 -13.46 -2.20 7.85
N GLY A 47 -14.70 -1.69 7.92
CA GLY A 47 -15.71 -1.80 6.87
C GLY A 47 -15.38 -0.97 5.61
N VAL A 48 -16.07 -1.23 4.51
CA VAL A 48 -15.88 -0.46 3.25
C VAL A 48 -16.12 1.03 3.50
N GLY A 49 -15.14 1.87 3.18
CA GLY A 49 -15.17 3.30 3.46
C GLY A 49 -15.22 3.64 4.97
N GLY A 50 -14.73 2.75 5.83
CA GLY A 50 -14.88 2.81 7.28
C GLY A 50 -14.16 3.97 7.97
N THR A 51 -13.12 4.52 7.35
CA THR A 51 -12.38 5.70 7.86
C THR A 51 -13.24 6.96 7.94
N ALA A 52 -14.21 7.12 7.03
CA ALA A 52 -15.20 8.21 7.07
C ALA A 52 -16.37 7.92 8.06
N LYS A 53 -16.45 6.71 8.64
CA LYS A 53 -17.57 6.25 9.50
C LYS A 53 -17.20 6.23 10.99
N VAL A 54 -16.02 6.75 11.35
CA VAL A 54 -15.52 6.85 12.72
C VAL A 54 -14.76 8.17 12.93
N PRO A 55 -14.59 8.65 14.18
CA PRO A 55 -13.73 9.79 14.45
C PRO A 55 -12.28 9.56 13.98
N PRO A 56 -11.57 10.58 13.45
CA PRO A 56 -10.18 10.45 12.99
C PRO A 56 -9.20 9.94 14.06
N ASP A 57 -9.48 10.20 15.33
CA ASP A 57 -8.73 9.65 16.46
C ASP A 57 -8.71 8.11 16.48
N ILE A 58 -9.83 7.45 16.14
CA ILE A 58 -9.90 5.97 16.08
C ILE A 58 -9.04 5.44 14.93
N VAL A 59 -9.01 6.13 13.78
CA VAL A 59 -8.13 5.81 12.65
C VAL A 59 -6.66 5.88 13.08
N ARG A 60 -6.27 6.98 13.73
CA ARG A 60 -4.90 7.21 14.23
C ARG A 60 -4.47 6.15 15.25
N ARG A 61 -5.27 5.89 16.30
CA ARG A 61 -4.93 4.87 17.31
C ARG A 61 -4.83 3.47 16.73
N THR A 62 -5.71 3.13 15.78
CA THR A 62 -5.68 1.82 15.10
C THR A 62 -4.41 1.68 14.26
N ARG A 63 -4.02 2.73 13.52
CA ARG A 63 -2.74 2.76 12.79
C ARG A 63 -1.55 2.60 13.72
N GLN A 64 -1.48 3.40 14.79
CA GLN A 64 -0.39 3.35 15.77
C GLN A 64 -0.25 1.98 16.43
N ALA A 65 -1.36 1.32 16.78
CA ALA A 65 -1.34 -0.04 17.36
C ALA A 65 -0.88 -1.12 16.36
N LEU A 66 -1.10 -0.92 15.05
CA LEU A 66 -0.54 -1.77 13.99
C LEU A 66 0.95 -1.50 13.79
N GLU A 67 1.37 -0.23 13.81
CA GLU A 67 2.78 0.18 13.69
C GLU A 67 3.62 -0.35 14.87
N GLN A 68 3.12 -0.21 16.11
CA GLN A 68 3.70 -0.80 17.32
C GLN A 68 3.75 -2.34 17.29
N ALA A 69 2.87 -2.98 16.51
CA ALA A 69 2.87 -4.43 16.29
C ALA A 69 3.74 -4.86 15.09
N GLY A 70 4.45 -3.94 14.44
CA GLY A 70 5.42 -4.22 13.37
C GLY A 70 4.95 -3.91 11.94
N ALA A 71 3.78 -3.32 11.73
CA ALA A 71 3.38 -2.86 10.39
C ALA A 71 4.10 -1.57 10.00
N VAL A 72 4.57 -1.47 8.75
CA VAL A 72 5.09 -0.23 8.17
C VAL A 72 4.15 0.24 7.07
N PHE A 73 3.61 1.44 7.20
CA PHE A 73 2.76 2.08 6.19
C PHE A 73 3.61 2.97 5.27
N VAL A 74 3.95 2.45 4.09
CA VAL A 74 4.64 3.21 3.04
C VAL A 74 3.66 4.03 2.19
N ALA A 75 4.14 5.09 1.53
CA ALA A 75 3.34 5.90 0.60
C ALA A 75 2.78 5.03 -0.53
N GLY A 76 1.50 5.20 -0.87
CA GLY A 76 0.76 4.31 -1.77
C GLY A 76 0.42 2.95 -1.14
N GLY A 77 1.44 2.23 -0.66
CA GLY A 77 1.31 0.97 0.10
C GLY A 77 0.54 -0.09 -0.67
N VAL A 78 -0.57 -0.55 -0.08
CA VAL A 78 -1.53 -1.42 -0.76
C VAL A 78 -2.81 -0.61 -1.04
N GLN A 79 -3.29 -0.61 -2.27
CA GLN A 79 -4.55 0.06 -2.64
C GLN A 79 -5.55 -0.94 -3.21
N ARG A 80 -6.85 -0.72 -2.97
CA ARG A 80 -7.92 -1.47 -3.64
C ARG A 80 -8.02 -0.98 -5.08
N GLN A 81 -7.53 -1.77 -6.03
CA GLN A 81 -7.90 -1.59 -7.44
C GLN A 81 -9.33 -2.14 -7.68
N ALA A 82 -10.15 -1.40 -8.43
CA ALA A 82 -11.39 -1.93 -8.97
C ALA A 82 -11.04 -2.92 -10.11
N MET A 83 -11.36 -4.20 -9.91
CA MET A 83 -11.32 -5.22 -10.95
C MET A 83 -12.76 -5.46 -11.43
N PRO A 84 -13.04 -5.50 -12.75
CA PRO A 84 -14.36 -5.88 -13.25
C PRO A 84 -14.67 -7.34 -12.93
N GLU A 85 -15.95 -7.66 -12.73
CA GLU A 85 -16.41 -9.02 -12.42
C GLU A 85 -16.30 -9.97 -13.62
N ARG A 86 -16.25 -9.43 -14.84
CA ARG A 86 -15.97 -10.18 -16.08
C ARG A 86 -14.51 -10.00 -16.53
N PRO A 87 -13.94 -10.96 -17.27
CA PRO A 87 -12.69 -10.73 -17.98
C PRO A 87 -12.75 -9.49 -18.87
N LEU A 88 -11.62 -8.76 -18.93
CA LEU A 88 -11.42 -7.68 -19.89
C LEU A 88 -11.38 -8.24 -21.33
N SER A 89 -12.04 -7.55 -22.25
CA SER A 89 -11.95 -7.80 -23.68
C SER A 89 -10.51 -7.53 -24.18
N TYR A 90 -10.19 -8.00 -25.39
CA TYR A 90 -8.89 -7.70 -26.01
C TYR A 90 -8.67 -6.18 -26.18
N GLU A 91 -9.72 -5.46 -26.58
CA GLU A 91 -9.69 -4.00 -26.74
C GLU A 91 -9.48 -3.28 -25.41
N GLU A 92 -10.18 -3.69 -24.34
CA GLU A 92 -10.01 -3.12 -23.00
C GLU A 92 -8.60 -3.36 -22.45
N LYS A 93 -8.03 -4.56 -22.69
CA LYS A 93 -6.63 -4.88 -22.35
C LYS A 93 -5.65 -3.99 -23.14
N LEU A 94 -5.87 -3.82 -24.44
CA LEU A 94 -5.01 -2.99 -25.29
C LEU A 94 -5.08 -1.51 -24.89
N ALA A 95 -6.27 -1.01 -24.56
CA ALA A 95 -6.45 0.34 -24.02
C ALA A 95 -5.72 0.51 -22.67
N ARG A 96 -5.80 -0.48 -21.77
CA ARG A 96 -5.07 -0.49 -20.48
C ARG A 96 -3.55 -0.42 -20.69
N VAL A 97 -3.00 -1.23 -21.59
CA VAL A 97 -1.57 -1.23 -21.93
C VAL A 97 -1.14 0.11 -22.53
N ARG A 98 -1.90 0.66 -23.48
CA ARG A 98 -1.63 1.97 -24.10
C ARG A 98 -1.66 3.11 -23.07
N ALA A 99 -2.59 3.09 -22.13
CA ALA A 99 -2.67 4.09 -21.05
C ALA A 99 -1.41 4.05 -20.16
N ILE A 100 -0.99 2.87 -19.72
CA ILE A 100 0.24 2.69 -18.93
C ILE A 100 1.47 3.16 -19.72
N GLN A 101 1.56 2.80 -21.01
CA GLN A 101 2.67 3.26 -21.87
C GLN A 101 2.68 4.79 -22.08
N ALA A 102 1.52 5.44 -22.12
CA ALA A 102 1.42 6.89 -22.24
C ALA A 102 1.84 7.59 -20.93
N GLU A 103 1.47 7.04 -19.78
CA GLU A 103 1.88 7.51 -18.46
C GLU A 103 3.40 7.36 -18.24
N VAL A 104 3.94 6.16 -18.48
CA VAL A 104 5.38 5.85 -18.32
C VAL A 104 6.26 6.77 -19.17
N LYS A 105 5.81 7.17 -20.36
CA LYS A 105 6.53 8.13 -21.23
C LYS A 105 6.67 9.54 -20.65
N GLN A 106 5.86 9.91 -19.66
CA GLN A 106 5.93 11.22 -18.97
C GLN A 106 6.73 11.15 -17.66
N LEU A 107 7.09 9.94 -17.19
CA LEU A 107 7.88 9.78 -15.98
C LEU A 107 9.36 10.12 -16.25
N PRO A 108 10.06 10.72 -15.27
CA PRO A 108 11.50 10.93 -15.39
C PRO A 108 12.23 9.59 -15.42
N ILE A 109 13.26 9.51 -16.27
CA ILE A 109 14.21 8.39 -16.25
C ILE A 109 15.02 8.51 -14.95
N LEU A 110 14.80 7.57 -14.02
CA LEU A 110 15.45 7.55 -12.70
C LEU A 110 16.89 7.02 -12.76
N ASP A 111 17.18 6.12 -13.69
CA ASP A 111 18.52 5.61 -14.00
C ASP A 111 18.74 5.76 -15.51
N PRO A 112 19.70 6.59 -15.97
CA PRO A 112 19.94 6.84 -17.39
C PRO A 112 20.83 5.78 -18.07
N ARG A 113 21.32 4.77 -17.34
CA ARG A 113 22.15 3.70 -17.90
C ARG A 113 21.33 2.83 -18.89
N PRO A 114 21.97 2.24 -19.92
CA PRO A 114 21.38 1.16 -20.71
C PRO A 114 20.91 0.00 -19.82
N VAL A 115 19.84 -0.70 -20.22
CA VAL A 115 19.26 -1.82 -19.44
C VAL A 115 20.28 -2.93 -19.20
N GLU A 116 21.19 -3.12 -20.14
CA GLU A 116 22.32 -4.05 -20.11
C GLU A 116 23.34 -3.71 -19.01
N GLU A 117 23.49 -2.42 -18.70
CA GLU A 117 24.40 -1.90 -17.66
C GLU A 117 23.70 -1.69 -16.31
N MET A 118 22.37 -1.52 -16.30
CA MET A 118 21.58 -1.26 -15.09
C MET A 118 21.70 -2.33 -14.00
N PHE A 119 21.98 -3.58 -14.41
CA PHE A 119 22.06 -4.74 -13.51
C PHE A 119 23.43 -5.45 -13.55
N ALA A 120 24.43 -4.91 -14.26
CA ALA A 120 25.74 -5.53 -14.43
C ALA A 120 26.57 -5.61 -13.12
N ASP A 121 26.18 -4.82 -12.12
CA ASP A 121 26.69 -4.81 -10.75
C ASP A 121 25.95 -5.80 -9.83
N LEU A 122 24.69 -6.13 -10.15
CA LEU A 122 23.85 -7.03 -9.37
C LEU A 122 24.10 -8.51 -9.68
N TYR A 123 24.52 -8.84 -10.91
CA TYR A 123 24.76 -10.21 -11.35
C TYR A 123 26.25 -10.48 -11.63
N ASP A 124 26.67 -11.73 -11.47
CA ASP A 124 27.98 -12.22 -11.90
C ASP A 124 27.99 -12.62 -13.39
N GLU A 125 29.13 -13.10 -13.89
CA GLU A 125 29.30 -13.57 -15.27
C GLU A 125 28.44 -14.81 -15.63
N ASN A 126 27.84 -15.47 -14.62
CA ASN A 126 26.94 -16.60 -14.76
C ASN A 126 25.45 -16.20 -14.64
N GLY A 127 25.16 -14.92 -14.39
CA GLY A 127 23.80 -14.41 -14.18
C GLY A 127 23.23 -14.66 -12.78
N LEU A 128 24.07 -15.02 -11.80
CA LEU A 128 23.66 -15.18 -10.40
C LEU A 128 23.84 -13.87 -9.62
N PRO A 129 22.95 -13.56 -8.64
CA PRO A 129 23.16 -12.42 -7.75
C PRO A 129 24.49 -12.51 -7.00
N ARG A 130 25.22 -11.40 -6.92
CA ARG A 130 26.48 -11.29 -6.14
C ARG A 130 26.26 -11.22 -4.63
#